data_AF-E5L9N1-F1
#
_entry.id   AF-E5L9N1-F1
#
_cell.length_a   1.000
_cell.length_b   1.000
_cell.length_c   1.000
_cell.angle_alpha   90.00
_cell.angle_beta   90.00
_cell.angle_gamma   90.00
#
_symmetry.space_group_name_H-M   'P 1'
#
loop_
_entity.id
_entity.type
_entity.pdbx_description
1 polymer ?
#
loop_
_entity_poly.entity_id
_entity_poly.type
_entity_poly.pdbx_seq_one_letter_code
_entity_poly.pdbx_strand_id
1 'polypeptide(L)'
;GIEGGGEEVLMRQYRLLEQPNVQPDRIYTGEIARLHSLQNQRPPFDAKNPFLAPIIENRELHKGGDRSCMHIELDINGSKMRYDAGDHVATYPINDTELVEKLGKLCNADLDTVFSLINTDTDSSKKHPFPCPTTYRTALKHYLEITAIPRTHILKELAEYCTDEADKEFLRSMSSITPEGKEKYQSWIQDACRNIVHILEDIKSCKPPIDHICELLPRLQPRYYSISSSSKLHPNHVHVTAVLVQYKTPTGRINNGVATTYLKKKKPGDEDVRVPVFIRKSQFRLPTKPEIP
;
A
#
# COMPACT_ATOMS: atom_id res chain seq x y z
N GLY A 1 38.21 24.94 14.51
CA GLY A 1 37.45 25.30 13.31
C GLY A 1 37.56 24.17 12.32
N ILE A 2 36.51 23.37 12.22
CA ILE A 2 36.11 22.67 11.01
C ILE A 2 34.60 22.81 11.03
N GLU A 3 34.10 23.87 10.38
CA GLU A 3 32.68 24.01 10.11
C GLU A 3 32.30 22.83 9.23
N GLY A 4 31.48 21.91 9.77
CA GLY A 4 30.82 20.87 9.01
C GLY A 4 29.72 21.46 8.14
N GLY A 5 30.07 22.41 7.27
CA GLY A 5 29.22 22.92 6.19
C GLY A 5 29.33 21.99 4.99
N GLY A 6 29.04 20.71 5.17
CA GLY A 6 28.78 19.82 4.05
C GLY A 6 27.30 19.92 3.73
N GLU A 7 26.93 20.57 2.63
CA GLU A 7 25.65 20.29 1.99
C GLU A 7 25.61 18.78 1.72
N GLU A 8 24.90 18.02 2.56
CA GLU A 8 24.63 16.62 2.29
C GLU A 8 23.77 16.57 1.03
N VAL A 9 24.42 16.38 -0.12
CA VAL A 9 23.76 16.18 -1.39
C VAL A 9 22.82 14.98 -1.24
N LEU A 10 21.53 15.18 -1.53
CA LEU A 10 20.54 14.11 -1.64
C LEU A 10 21.03 13.03 -2.62
N MET A 11 21.62 11.97 -2.10
CA MET A 11 22.09 10.86 -2.94
C MET A 11 20.94 9.88 -3.13
N ARG A 12 20.23 10.04 -4.25
CA ARG A 12 19.13 9.16 -4.64
C ARG A 12 19.64 7.78 -5.07
N GLN A 13 18.94 6.73 -4.65
CA GLN A 13 19.20 5.34 -5.04
C GLN A 13 18.72 5.05 -6.47
N TYR A 14 17.73 5.79 -6.96
CA TYR A 14 17.19 5.60 -8.30
C TYR A 14 17.24 6.89 -9.12
N ARG A 15 17.59 6.75 -10.39
CA ARG A 15 17.42 7.83 -11.38
C ARG A 15 16.07 7.70 -12.06
N LEU A 16 15.42 8.84 -12.28
CA LEU A 16 14.19 8.94 -13.06
C LEU A 16 14.47 8.75 -14.56
N LEU A 17 13.61 7.99 -15.22
CA LEU A 17 13.49 7.94 -16.67
C LEU A 17 12.01 8.06 -17.04
N GLU A 18 11.61 9.22 -17.57
CA GLU A 18 10.27 9.41 -18.15
C GLU A 18 10.21 8.80 -19.55
N GLN A 19 9.09 8.16 -19.88
CA GLN A 19 8.97 7.34 -21.08
C GLN A 19 7.60 7.53 -21.76
N PRO A 20 7.31 8.73 -22.30
CA PRO A 20 5.99 9.08 -22.84
C PRO A 20 5.55 8.24 -24.05
N ASN A 21 6.49 7.58 -24.74
CA ASN A 21 6.24 6.83 -25.97
C ASN A 21 6.22 5.30 -25.77
N VAL A 22 6.12 4.82 -24.52
CA VAL A 22 6.02 3.38 -24.25
C VAL A 22 4.66 2.87 -24.72
N GLN A 23 4.67 1.78 -25.47
CA GLN A 23 3.44 1.14 -25.92
C GLN A 23 2.59 0.70 -24.71
N PRO A 24 1.27 0.92 -24.71
CA PRO A 24 0.42 0.61 -23.54
C PRO A 24 0.52 -0.83 -23.03
N ASP A 25 0.76 -1.78 -23.92
CA ASP A 25 0.98 -3.20 -23.60
C ASP A 25 2.33 -3.47 -22.91
N ARG A 26 3.21 -2.48 -22.74
CA ARG A 26 4.48 -2.61 -22.02
C ARG A 26 4.46 -1.93 -20.66
N ILE A 27 3.33 -1.36 -20.26
CA ILE A 27 3.17 -0.58 -19.03
C ILE A 27 2.50 -1.45 -17.97
N TYR A 28 3.11 -1.53 -16.79
CA TYR A 28 2.51 -2.17 -15.63
C TYR A 28 1.29 -1.39 -15.14
N THR A 29 0.22 -2.10 -14.84
CA THR A 29 -1.10 -1.56 -14.45
C THR A 29 -1.55 -2.00 -13.05
N GLY A 30 -0.63 -2.57 -12.26
CA GLY A 30 -0.89 -3.01 -10.89
C GLY A 30 -0.44 -4.45 -10.60
N GLU A 31 0.08 -5.16 -11.60
CA GLU A 31 0.63 -6.51 -11.43
C GLU A 31 1.82 -6.52 -10.45
N ILE A 32 1.96 -7.60 -9.69
CA ILE A 32 2.94 -7.69 -8.60
C ILE A 32 4.37 -7.97 -9.10
N ALA A 33 4.48 -8.80 -10.14
CA ALA A 33 5.77 -9.23 -10.67
C ALA A 33 5.78 -9.32 -12.20
N ARG A 34 4.98 -10.20 -12.80
CA ARG A 34 4.97 -10.40 -14.25
C ARG A 34 3.92 -9.50 -14.90
N LEU A 35 4.33 -8.74 -15.91
CA LEU A 35 3.44 -7.93 -16.75
C LEU A 35 2.28 -8.78 -17.32
N HIS A 36 1.08 -8.21 -17.37
CA HIS A 36 -0.17 -8.85 -17.76
C HIS A 36 -0.60 -10.06 -16.92
N SER A 37 0.06 -10.39 -15.79
CA SER A 37 -0.34 -11.55 -14.98
C SER A 37 -1.77 -11.43 -14.44
N LEU A 38 -2.24 -10.23 -14.13
CA LEU A 38 -3.62 -10.00 -13.68
C LEU A 38 -4.64 -10.16 -14.83
N GLN A 39 -4.24 -9.91 -16.08
CA GLN A 39 -5.11 -10.10 -17.26
C GLN A 39 -5.08 -11.56 -17.74
N ASN A 40 -3.88 -12.14 -17.77
CA ASN A 40 -3.58 -13.48 -18.26
C ASN A 40 -3.29 -14.41 -17.07
N GLN A 41 -4.35 -14.78 -16.37
CA GLN A 41 -4.31 -15.63 -15.18
C GLN A 41 -3.96 -17.08 -15.55
N ARG A 42 -2.79 -17.55 -15.09
CA ARG A 42 -2.32 -18.92 -15.30
C ARG A 42 -1.77 -19.49 -13.98
N PRO A 43 -2.22 -20.68 -13.54
CA PRO A 43 -1.67 -21.31 -12.33
C PRO A 43 -0.21 -21.77 -12.55
N PRO A 44 0.56 -22.01 -11.48
CA PRO A 44 0.18 -21.88 -10.07
C PRO A 44 0.04 -20.42 -9.62
N PHE A 45 -0.86 -20.17 -8.67
CA PHE A 45 -1.05 -18.85 -8.07
C PHE A 45 -0.37 -18.77 -6.70
N ASP A 46 0.37 -17.70 -6.47
CA ASP A 46 1.18 -17.45 -5.29
C ASP A 46 1.32 -15.93 -5.04
N ALA A 47 2.22 -15.54 -4.13
CA ALA A 47 2.44 -14.12 -3.82
C ALA A 47 2.93 -13.28 -5.03
N LYS A 48 3.65 -13.86 -5.99
CA LYS A 48 4.14 -13.14 -7.18
C LYS A 48 3.16 -13.21 -8.35
N ASN A 49 2.26 -14.19 -8.34
CA ASN A 49 1.20 -14.38 -9.32
C ASN A 49 -0.13 -14.64 -8.60
N PRO A 50 -0.77 -13.61 -8.00
CA PRO A 50 -2.01 -13.80 -7.27
C PRO A 50 -3.17 -14.16 -8.20
N PHE A 51 -4.12 -14.91 -7.67
CA PHE A 51 -5.37 -15.22 -8.34
C PHE A 51 -6.35 -14.06 -8.20
N LEU A 52 -6.96 -13.58 -9.28
CA LEU A 52 -8.04 -12.60 -9.23
C LEU A 52 -9.37 -13.26 -8.86
N ALA A 53 -9.62 -13.41 -7.56
CA ALA A 53 -10.84 -14.01 -7.03
C ALA A 53 -12.02 -13.02 -7.12
N PRO A 54 -13.16 -13.37 -7.75
CA PRO A 54 -14.40 -12.62 -7.61
C PRO A 54 -14.91 -12.66 -6.16
N ILE A 55 -15.37 -11.52 -5.66
CA ILE A 55 -16.16 -11.46 -4.42
C ILE A 55 -17.62 -11.79 -4.77
N ILE A 56 -18.11 -12.91 -4.25
CA ILE A 56 -19.48 -13.40 -4.49
C ILE A 56 -20.45 -13.00 -3.38
N GLU A 57 -19.93 -12.71 -2.18
CA GLU A 57 -20.70 -12.25 -1.03
C GLU A 57 -19.90 -11.16 -0.30
N ASN A 58 -20.56 -10.06 0.10
CA ASN A 58 -19.96 -9.03 0.96
C ASN A 58 -21.04 -8.36 1.81
N ARG A 59 -21.38 -8.98 2.93
CA ARG A 59 -22.46 -8.54 3.82
C ARG A 59 -21.94 -8.09 5.18
N GLU A 60 -22.71 -7.19 5.80
CA GLU A 60 -22.46 -6.73 7.15
C GLU A 60 -22.83 -7.82 8.17
N LEU A 61 -21.97 -8.03 9.16
CA LEU A 61 -22.17 -8.98 10.27
C LEU A 61 -22.79 -8.30 11.49
N HIS A 62 -22.44 -7.04 11.75
CA HIS A 62 -23.00 -6.31 12.86
C HIS A 62 -24.40 -5.79 12.51
N LYS A 63 -25.35 -5.91 13.44
CA LYS A 63 -26.72 -5.40 13.29
C LYS A 63 -26.91 -4.00 13.89
N GLY A 64 -25.86 -3.41 14.44
CA GLY A 64 -25.86 -2.10 15.10
C GLY A 64 -24.51 -1.77 15.75
N GLY A 65 -24.37 -0.54 16.25
CA GLY A 65 -23.14 0.00 16.84
C GLY A 65 -22.24 0.72 15.83
N ASP A 66 -21.15 1.31 16.33
CA ASP A 66 -20.30 2.24 15.55
C ASP A 66 -19.21 1.55 14.71
N ARG A 67 -19.13 0.21 14.76
CA ARG A 67 -18.13 -0.58 14.05
C ARG A 67 -18.78 -1.40 12.95
N SER A 68 -18.14 -1.47 11.78
CA SER A 68 -18.53 -2.36 10.68
C SER A 68 -17.65 -3.61 10.68
N CYS A 69 -18.25 -4.78 10.53
CA CYS A 69 -17.59 -6.06 10.36
C CYS A 69 -18.21 -6.77 9.15
N MET A 70 -17.39 -7.15 8.18
CA MET A 70 -17.85 -7.75 6.93
C MET A 70 -17.60 -9.25 6.94
N HIS A 71 -18.55 -10.00 6.39
CA HIS A 71 -18.36 -11.36 5.90
C HIS A 71 -18.22 -11.29 4.38
N ILE A 72 -17.10 -11.81 3.88
CA ILE A 72 -16.74 -11.76 2.47
C ILE A 72 -16.47 -13.19 1.99
N GLU A 73 -16.99 -13.55 0.82
CA GLU A 73 -16.69 -14.83 0.17
C GLU A 73 -15.96 -14.58 -1.15
N LEU A 74 -14.81 -15.22 -1.29
CA LEU A 74 -13.94 -15.17 -2.47
C LEU A 74 -14.11 -16.47 -3.25
N ASP A 75 -14.56 -16.38 -4.50
CA ASP A 75 -14.57 -17.53 -5.40
C ASP A 75 -13.16 -17.80 -5.93
N ILE A 76 -12.64 -19.00 -5.63
CA ILE A 76 -11.33 -19.48 -6.07
C ILE A 76 -11.45 -20.63 -7.09
N ASN A 77 -12.61 -20.83 -7.70
CA ASN A 77 -12.80 -21.83 -8.74
C ASN A 77 -11.87 -21.58 -9.94
N GLY A 78 -11.39 -22.66 -10.58
CA GLY A 78 -10.39 -22.61 -11.65
C GLY A 78 -8.96 -22.27 -11.21
N SER A 79 -8.75 -21.77 -9.98
CA SER A 79 -7.41 -21.40 -9.49
C SER A 79 -6.51 -22.60 -9.18
N LYS A 80 -7.09 -23.77 -8.90
CA LYS A 80 -6.42 -24.96 -8.34
C LYS A 80 -5.75 -24.73 -6.97
N MET A 81 -6.00 -23.60 -6.31
CA MET A 81 -5.51 -23.35 -4.95
C MET A 81 -6.17 -24.31 -3.96
N ARG A 82 -5.42 -24.70 -2.93
CA ARG A 82 -5.90 -25.57 -1.84
C ARG A 82 -5.65 -24.89 -0.50
N TYR A 83 -6.64 -24.93 0.37
CA TYR A 83 -6.56 -24.35 1.71
C TYR A 83 -7.16 -25.32 2.75
N ASP A 84 -6.83 -25.11 4.01
CA ASP A 84 -7.43 -25.78 5.16
C ASP A 84 -7.93 -24.72 6.15
N ALA A 85 -8.88 -25.08 7.01
CA ALA A 85 -9.25 -24.22 8.13
C ALA A 85 -8.00 -23.93 8.99
N GLY A 86 -7.77 -22.65 9.31
CA GLY A 86 -6.55 -22.17 9.99
C GLY A 86 -5.47 -21.63 9.06
N ASP A 87 -5.61 -21.79 7.74
CA ASP A 87 -4.79 -21.04 6.77
C ASP A 87 -5.17 -19.55 6.72
N HIS A 88 -4.31 -18.77 6.05
CA HIS A 88 -4.58 -17.36 5.78
C HIS A 88 -4.79 -17.15 4.28
N VAL A 89 -5.69 -16.24 3.94
CA VAL A 89 -5.75 -15.64 2.60
C VAL A 89 -5.13 -14.25 2.67
N ALA A 90 -4.24 -13.98 1.74
CA ALA A 90 -3.66 -12.67 1.55
C ALA A 90 -4.32 -11.98 0.37
N THR A 91 -4.67 -10.70 0.50
CA THR A 91 -5.18 -9.87 -0.59
C THR A 91 -4.21 -8.71 -0.84
N TYR A 92 -3.97 -8.38 -2.11
CA TYR A 92 -3.29 -7.13 -2.48
C TYR A 92 -4.36 -6.02 -2.59
N PRO A 93 -4.40 -5.06 -1.65
CA PRO A 93 -5.36 -3.99 -1.73
C PRO A 93 -4.88 -2.89 -2.70
N ILE A 94 -5.74 -1.91 -2.94
CA ILE A 94 -5.37 -0.69 -3.67
C ILE A 94 -5.66 0.52 -2.78
N ASN A 95 -4.85 1.57 -2.91
CA ASN A 95 -5.13 2.83 -2.24
C ASN A 95 -6.38 3.50 -2.82
N ASP A 96 -6.98 4.35 -2.00
CA ASP A 96 -8.12 5.15 -2.39
C ASP A 96 -7.75 6.13 -3.51
N THR A 97 -8.55 6.16 -4.57
CA THR A 97 -8.29 7.00 -5.75
C THR A 97 -8.24 8.48 -5.37
N GLU A 98 -9.12 8.97 -4.51
CA GLU A 98 -9.14 10.39 -4.12
C GLU A 98 -7.87 10.77 -3.37
N LEU A 99 -7.36 9.87 -2.51
CA LEU A 99 -6.10 10.07 -1.80
C LEU A 99 -4.91 10.10 -2.78
N VAL A 100 -4.90 9.25 -3.80
CA VAL A 100 -3.89 9.25 -4.87
C VAL A 100 -3.93 10.56 -5.66
N GLU A 101 -5.10 11.00 -6.13
CA GLU A 101 -5.27 12.28 -6.84
C GLU A 101 -4.79 13.45 -5.98
N LYS A 102 -5.11 13.43 -4.69
CA LYS A 102 -4.74 14.48 -3.75
C LYS A 102 -3.23 14.57 -3.58
N LEU A 103 -2.54 13.43 -3.45
CA LEU A 103 -1.08 13.41 -3.38
C LEU A 103 -0.45 13.95 -4.67
N GLY A 104 -0.98 13.57 -5.83
CA GLY A 104 -0.55 14.11 -7.14
C GLY A 104 -0.67 15.63 -7.21
N LYS A 105 -1.81 16.18 -6.79
CA LYS A 105 -2.05 17.64 -6.73
C LYS A 105 -1.08 18.34 -5.77
N LEU A 106 -0.82 17.77 -4.60
CA LEU A 106 0.10 18.35 -3.62
C LEU A 106 1.54 18.42 -4.15
N CYS A 107 1.94 17.44 -4.96
CA CYS A 107 3.25 17.39 -5.63
C CYS A 107 3.27 18.13 -6.99
N ASN A 108 2.16 18.73 -7.44
CA ASN A 108 2.02 19.36 -8.75
C ASN A 108 2.45 18.44 -9.92
N ALA A 109 2.02 17.18 -9.89
CA ALA A 109 2.44 16.17 -10.86
C ALA A 109 1.30 15.69 -11.76
N ASP A 110 1.61 15.43 -13.04
CA ASP A 110 0.75 14.64 -13.91
C ASP A 110 0.88 13.15 -13.58
N LEU A 111 -0.16 12.59 -12.98
CA LEU A 111 -0.16 11.21 -12.52
C LEU A 111 -0.17 10.17 -13.64
N ASP A 112 -0.52 10.55 -14.87
CA ASP A 112 -0.54 9.65 -16.02
C ASP A 112 0.80 9.56 -16.75
N THR A 113 1.80 10.34 -16.30
CA THR A 113 3.18 10.24 -16.77
C THR A 113 3.73 8.82 -16.57
N VAL A 114 4.18 8.21 -17.66
CA VAL A 114 4.82 6.89 -17.66
C VAL A 114 6.30 7.05 -17.35
N PHE A 115 6.80 6.31 -16.36
CA PHE A 115 8.18 6.42 -15.90
C PHE A 115 8.76 5.08 -15.42
N SER A 116 10.08 5.08 -15.26
CA SER A 116 10.84 4.06 -14.54
C SER A 116 11.78 4.72 -13.53
N LEU A 117 11.87 4.15 -12.33
CA LEU A 117 12.96 4.45 -11.38
C LEU A 117 14.03 3.38 -11.50
N ILE A 118 15.19 3.73 -12.07
CA ILE A 118 16.27 2.79 -12.38
C ILE A 118 17.35 2.93 -11.30
N ASN A 119 17.72 1.81 -10.68
CA ASN A 119 18.76 1.81 -9.65
C ASN A 119 20.07 2.36 -10.21
N THR A 120 20.71 3.29 -9.49
CA THR A 120 21.98 3.88 -9.88
C THR A 120 23.14 2.89 -9.74
N ASP A 121 23.01 1.90 -8.84
CA ASP A 121 23.87 0.73 -8.78
C ASP A 121 23.47 -0.28 -9.87
N THR A 122 24.29 -0.34 -10.93
CA THR A 122 24.08 -1.21 -12.09
C THR A 122 24.20 -2.69 -11.76
N ASP A 123 24.88 -3.05 -10.67
CA ASP A 123 25.08 -4.43 -10.25
C ASP A 123 23.98 -4.93 -9.31
N SER A 124 23.18 -4.02 -8.75
CA SER A 124 22.05 -4.37 -7.89
C SER A 124 21.05 -5.31 -8.56
N SER A 125 20.62 -6.36 -7.86
CA SER A 125 19.53 -7.23 -8.32
C SER A 125 18.17 -6.53 -8.26
N LYS A 126 18.03 -5.48 -7.45
CA LYS A 126 16.83 -4.66 -7.34
C LYS A 126 16.91 -3.48 -8.31
N LYS A 127 16.64 -3.76 -9.59
CA LYS A 127 16.71 -2.76 -10.67
C LYS A 127 15.72 -1.60 -10.52
N HIS A 128 14.59 -1.85 -9.86
CA HIS A 128 13.51 -0.89 -9.64
C HIS A 128 12.94 -1.04 -8.22
N PRO A 129 12.34 0.02 -7.63
CA PRO A 129 11.69 -0.08 -6.32
C PRO A 129 10.39 -0.92 -6.38
N PHE A 130 9.71 -0.90 -7.53
CA PHE A 130 8.48 -1.60 -7.85
C PHE A 130 8.41 -1.88 -9.37
N PRO A 131 7.44 -2.65 -9.88
CA PRO A 131 7.33 -2.96 -11.31
C PRO A 131 7.31 -1.70 -12.18
N CYS A 132 8.22 -1.63 -13.15
CA CYS A 132 8.40 -0.51 -14.09
C CYS A 132 8.54 -1.07 -15.52
N PRO A 133 8.19 -0.30 -16.57
CA PRO A 133 7.61 1.05 -16.52
C PRO A 133 6.15 1.06 -16.05
N THR A 134 5.73 2.13 -15.39
CA THR A 134 4.34 2.32 -14.90
C THR A 134 4.00 3.81 -14.84
N THR A 135 2.76 4.16 -14.55
CA THR A 135 2.37 5.56 -14.28
C THR A 135 2.49 5.89 -12.80
N TYR A 136 2.67 7.17 -12.44
CA TYR A 136 2.64 7.58 -11.03
C TYR A 136 1.31 7.20 -10.37
N ARG A 137 0.19 7.32 -11.11
CA ARG A 137 -1.13 6.88 -10.66
C ARG A 137 -1.12 5.41 -10.24
N THR A 138 -0.61 4.53 -11.10
CA THR A 138 -0.54 3.10 -10.81
C THR A 138 0.41 2.81 -9.65
N ALA A 139 1.59 3.46 -9.61
CA ALA A 139 2.55 3.27 -8.52
C ALA A 139 1.96 3.64 -7.16
N LEU A 140 1.34 4.81 -7.04
CA LEU A 140 0.70 5.27 -5.81
C LEU A 140 -0.54 4.45 -5.46
N LYS A 141 -1.26 3.91 -6.45
CA LYS A 141 -2.47 3.12 -6.21
C LYS A 141 -2.17 1.68 -5.79
N HIS A 142 -1.17 1.04 -6.38
CA HIS A 142 -0.94 -0.41 -6.24
C HIS A 142 0.36 -0.79 -5.54
N TYR A 143 1.39 0.06 -5.59
CA TYR A 143 2.75 -0.36 -5.22
C TYR A 143 3.28 0.30 -3.96
N LEU A 144 2.77 1.47 -3.59
CA LEU A 144 3.30 2.29 -2.51
C LEU A 144 2.30 2.45 -1.38
N GLU A 145 2.80 2.44 -0.15
CA GLU A 145 2.01 2.64 1.05
C GLU A 145 1.97 4.15 1.38
N ILE A 146 0.87 4.80 0.97
CA ILE A 146 0.67 6.25 1.14
C ILE A 146 -0.09 6.60 2.43
N THR A 147 -0.52 5.59 3.21
CA THR A 147 -1.25 5.80 4.46
C THR A 147 -0.42 5.51 5.71
N ALA A 148 0.80 4.97 5.55
CA ALA A 148 1.71 4.74 6.66
C ALA A 148 2.21 6.05 7.27
N ILE A 149 2.54 5.97 8.56
CA ILE A 149 3.22 7.02 9.30
C ILE A 149 4.66 7.13 8.74
N PRO A 150 5.06 8.27 8.12
CA PRO A 150 6.37 8.42 7.52
C PRO A 150 7.47 8.37 8.57
N ARG A 151 8.56 7.66 8.26
CA ARG A 151 9.73 7.58 9.14
C ARG A 151 10.52 8.89 9.11
N THR A 152 11.33 9.13 10.14
CA THR A 152 12.12 10.36 10.29
C THR A 152 13.01 10.68 9.09
N HIS A 153 13.62 9.69 8.44
CA HIS A 153 14.42 9.93 7.23
C HIS A 153 13.59 10.51 6.09
N ILE A 154 12.31 10.13 5.93
CA ILE A 154 11.43 10.72 4.92
C ILE A 154 11.24 12.21 5.21
N LEU A 155 11.08 12.60 6.48
CA LEU A 155 10.96 14.02 6.87
C LEU A 155 12.23 14.80 6.56
N LYS A 156 13.40 14.19 6.77
CA LYS A 156 14.70 14.79 6.42
C LYS A 156 14.75 15.11 4.92
N GLU A 157 14.39 14.15 4.08
CA GLU A 157 14.38 14.33 2.63
C GLU A 157 13.32 15.36 2.17
N LEU A 158 12.14 15.36 2.79
CA LEU A 158 11.07 16.32 2.49
C LEU A 158 11.45 17.77 2.81
N ALA A 159 12.25 17.98 3.86
CA ALA A 159 12.66 19.32 4.27
C ALA A 159 13.44 20.06 3.18
N GLU A 160 14.17 19.35 2.33
CA GLU A 160 14.92 19.95 1.22
C GLU A 160 14.02 20.46 0.08
N TYR A 161 12.73 20.10 0.11
CA TYR A 161 11.73 20.58 -0.83
C TYR A 161 10.81 21.66 -0.24
N CYS A 162 11.12 22.17 0.96
CA CYS A 162 10.45 23.32 1.54
C CYS A 162 11.04 24.63 0.99
N THR A 163 10.19 25.50 0.44
CA THR A 163 10.62 26.84 0.01
C THR A 163 10.63 27.87 1.15
N ASP A 164 9.95 27.58 2.27
CA ASP A 164 9.96 28.40 3.47
C ASP A 164 10.94 27.81 4.51
N GLU A 165 11.82 28.65 5.04
CA GLU A 165 12.86 28.21 5.98
C GLU A 165 12.30 27.73 7.33
N ALA A 166 11.16 28.28 7.79
CA ALA A 166 10.55 27.84 9.04
C ALA A 166 9.94 26.44 8.88
N ASP A 167 9.26 26.17 7.76
CA ASP A 167 8.78 24.83 7.39
C ASP A 167 9.93 23.83 7.25
N LYS A 168 11.02 24.24 6.59
CA LYS A 168 12.24 23.43 6.42
C LYS A 168 12.84 23.02 7.76
N GLU A 169 13.08 24.00 8.63
CA GLU A 169 13.61 23.75 9.97
C GLU A 169 12.63 22.94 10.82
N PHE A 170 11.31 23.15 10.65
CA PHE A 170 10.29 22.37 11.34
C PHE A 170 10.39 20.88 10.99
N LEU A 171 10.50 20.52 9.71
CA LEU A 171 10.69 19.13 9.29
C LEU A 171 12.05 18.57 9.73
N ARG A 172 13.14 19.33 9.57
CA ARG A 172 14.49 18.92 10.01
C ARG A 172 14.54 18.63 11.51
N SER A 173 13.94 19.48 12.33
CA SER A 173 13.92 19.31 13.79
C SER A 173 13.32 17.97 14.22
N MET A 174 12.26 17.50 13.55
CA MET A 174 11.62 16.19 13.81
C MET A 174 12.41 15.00 13.28
N SER A 175 13.35 15.23 12.36
CA SER A 175 14.25 14.19 11.85
C SER A 175 15.52 14.01 12.69
N SER A 176 15.76 14.91 13.65
CA SER A 176 16.95 14.90 14.50
C SER A 176 16.92 13.79 15.57
N ILE A 177 18.09 13.44 16.11
CA ILE A 177 18.22 12.42 17.17
C ILE A 177 18.10 12.99 18.60
N THR A 178 17.89 14.30 18.74
CA THR A 178 17.78 14.95 20.05
C THR A 178 16.48 14.53 20.76
N PRO A 179 16.41 14.62 22.10
CA PRO A 179 15.18 14.34 22.85
C PRO A 179 14.00 15.17 22.35
N GLU A 180 14.20 16.46 22.10
CA GLU A 180 13.17 17.40 21.67
C GLU A 180 12.67 17.05 20.26
N GLY A 181 13.58 16.68 19.34
CA GLY A 181 13.22 16.24 18.00
C GLY A 181 12.39 14.96 18.00
N LYS A 182 12.76 13.98 18.85
CA LYS A 182 12.01 12.73 19.03
C LYS A 182 10.62 12.96 19.61
N GLU A 183 10.50 13.83 20.62
CA GLU A 183 9.21 14.17 21.23
C GLU A 183 8.30 14.90 20.24
N LYS A 184 8.86 15.81 19.45
CA LYS A 184 8.13 16.52 18.39
C LYS A 184 7.67 15.58 17.28
N TYR A 185 8.51 14.63 16.85
CA TYR A 185 8.10 13.58 15.92
C TYR A 185 7.01 12.68 16.51
N GLN A 186 7.14 12.26 17.78
CA GLN A 186 6.14 11.45 18.46
C GLN A 186 4.78 12.16 18.46
N SER A 187 4.72 13.40 18.94
CA SER A 187 3.48 14.17 19.06
C SER A 187 2.88 14.58 17.71
N TRP A 188 3.69 15.16 16.81
CA TRP A 188 3.18 15.73 15.56
C TRP A 188 2.97 14.68 14.47
N ILE A 189 3.73 13.58 14.43
CA ILE A 189 3.58 12.55 13.40
C ILE A 189 2.84 11.33 13.92
N GLN A 190 3.37 10.68 14.96
CA GLN A 190 2.87 9.38 15.40
C GLN A 190 1.52 9.47 16.10
N ASP A 191 1.44 10.25 17.19
CA ASP A 191 0.23 10.36 18.00
C ASP A 191 -0.90 11.01 17.20
N ALA A 192 -0.57 12.02 16.39
CA ALA A 192 -1.49 12.67 15.47
C ALA A 192 -1.89 11.81 14.24
N CYS A 193 -1.28 10.63 14.06
CA CYS A 193 -1.54 9.70 12.96
C CYS A 193 -1.41 10.35 11.57
N ARG A 194 -0.36 11.15 11.36
CA ARG A 194 -0.11 11.83 10.08
C ARG A 194 0.55 10.88 9.07
N ASN A 195 -0.08 10.76 7.90
CA ASN A 195 0.53 10.14 6.72
C ASN A 195 1.17 11.22 5.83
N ILE A 196 1.82 10.82 4.74
CA ILE A 196 2.50 11.75 3.81
C ILE A 196 1.57 12.85 3.28
N VAL A 197 0.32 12.52 2.96
CA VAL A 197 -0.65 13.51 2.47
C VAL A 197 -0.93 14.56 3.53
N HIS A 198 -1.12 14.16 4.79
CA HIS A 198 -1.36 15.10 5.88
C HIS A 198 -0.19 16.06 6.11
N ILE A 199 1.04 15.57 5.97
CA ILE A 199 2.25 16.40 6.10
C ILE A 199 2.28 17.46 5.00
N LEU A 200 2.06 17.07 3.74
CA LEU A 200 2.08 18.00 2.60
C LEU A 200 0.89 18.97 2.59
N GLU A 201 -0.22 18.63 3.25
CA GLU A 201 -1.31 19.59 3.51
C GLU A 201 -0.95 20.63 4.56
N ASP A 202 -0.33 20.20 5.66
CA ASP A 202 -0.01 21.05 6.80
C ASP A 202 1.22 21.94 6.51
N ILE A 203 2.22 21.41 5.79
CA ILE A 203 3.49 22.07 5.43
C ILE A 203 3.45 22.53 3.97
N LYS A 204 2.76 23.65 3.71
CA LYS A 204 2.38 24.08 2.36
C LYS A 204 3.56 24.42 1.45
N SER A 205 4.69 24.85 2.02
CA SER A 205 5.90 25.18 1.26
C SER A 205 6.66 23.95 0.77
N CYS A 206 6.36 22.75 1.32
CA CYS A 206 6.97 21.50 0.90
C CYS A 206 6.35 21.03 -0.43
N LYS A 207 7.16 21.04 -1.51
CA LYS A 207 6.76 20.63 -2.87
C LYS A 207 7.72 19.59 -3.45
N PRO A 208 7.75 18.37 -2.89
CA PRO A 208 8.65 17.32 -3.35
C PRO A 208 8.27 16.84 -4.76
N PRO A 209 9.24 16.51 -5.62
CA PRO A 209 8.95 15.88 -6.89
C PRO A 209 8.41 14.47 -6.66
N ILE A 210 7.36 14.10 -7.40
CA ILE A 210 6.57 12.89 -7.12
C ILE A 210 7.36 11.59 -7.29
N ASP A 211 8.37 11.59 -8.16
CA ASP A 211 9.23 10.44 -8.38
C ASP A 211 10.11 10.16 -7.15
N HIS A 212 10.54 11.20 -6.45
CA HIS A 212 11.28 11.02 -5.20
C HIS A 212 10.36 10.56 -4.06
N ILE A 213 9.10 11.02 -4.01
CA ILE A 213 8.09 10.42 -3.13
C ILE A 213 7.93 8.91 -3.42
N CYS A 214 7.89 8.53 -4.71
CA CYS A 214 7.78 7.13 -5.09
C CYS A 214 9.00 6.29 -4.67
N GLU A 215 10.18 6.89 -4.62
CA GLU A 215 11.40 6.26 -4.14
C GLU A 215 11.43 6.11 -2.60
N LEU A 216 10.95 7.11 -1.86
CA LEU A 216 11.00 7.15 -0.39
C LEU A 216 9.94 6.28 0.28
N LEU A 217 8.74 6.20 -0.32
CA LEU A 217 7.62 5.52 0.33
C LEU A 217 7.82 3.99 0.36
N PRO A 218 7.42 3.33 1.46
CA PRO A 218 7.49 1.87 1.54
C PRO A 218 6.52 1.20 0.57
N ARG A 219 6.80 -0.07 0.24
CA ARG A 219 5.92 -0.88 -0.62
C ARG A 219 4.59 -1.19 0.04
N LEU A 220 3.49 -1.05 -0.71
CA LEU A 220 2.16 -1.53 -0.31
C LEU A 220 2.20 -3.04 -0.14
N GLN A 221 1.92 -3.50 1.09
CA GLN A 221 1.96 -4.91 1.44
C GLN A 221 0.60 -5.59 1.24
N PRO A 222 0.57 -6.89 0.92
CA PRO A 222 -0.66 -7.65 1.01
C PRO A 222 -1.14 -7.71 2.46
N ARG A 223 -2.45 -7.75 2.67
CA ARG A 223 -3.06 -7.92 4.00
C ARG A 223 -3.56 -9.35 4.15
N TYR A 224 -3.24 -9.94 5.30
CA TYR A 224 -3.60 -11.32 5.63
C TYR A 224 -4.87 -11.36 6.48
N TYR A 225 -5.75 -12.27 6.15
CA TYR A 225 -6.93 -12.60 6.94
C TYR A 225 -6.95 -14.11 7.22
N SER A 226 -7.31 -14.48 8.43
CA SER A 226 -7.59 -15.89 8.76
C SER A 226 -8.80 -16.34 7.96
N ILE A 227 -8.71 -17.50 7.31
CA ILE A 227 -9.82 -18.03 6.53
C ILE A 227 -10.93 -18.50 7.48
N SER A 228 -12.13 -17.94 7.31
CA SER A 228 -13.32 -18.23 8.14
C SER A 228 -14.25 -19.30 7.53
N SER A 229 -13.74 -20.10 6.59
CA SER A 229 -14.39 -21.27 6.00
C SER A 229 -13.58 -22.55 6.18
N SER A 230 -14.25 -23.69 6.03
CA SER A 230 -13.60 -25.00 5.94
C SER A 230 -13.62 -25.48 4.49
N SER A 231 -12.47 -25.86 3.95
CA SER A 231 -12.37 -26.41 2.59
C SER A 231 -13.10 -27.74 2.41
N LYS A 232 -13.43 -28.44 3.50
CA LYS A 232 -14.28 -29.64 3.47
C LYS A 232 -15.73 -29.33 3.10
N LEU A 233 -16.21 -28.11 3.40
CA LEU A 233 -17.56 -27.66 3.08
C LEU A 233 -17.57 -26.70 1.88
N HIS A 234 -16.55 -25.84 1.78
CA HIS A 234 -16.40 -24.82 0.74
C HIS A 234 -15.06 -24.98 0.01
N PRO A 235 -14.85 -26.04 -0.78
CA PRO A 235 -13.55 -26.31 -1.42
C PRO A 235 -13.13 -25.20 -2.40
N ASN A 236 -14.11 -24.50 -2.98
CA ASN A 236 -13.91 -23.47 -3.99
C ASN A 236 -14.19 -22.05 -3.50
N HIS A 237 -14.62 -21.85 -2.25
CA HIS A 237 -14.87 -20.51 -1.70
C HIS A 237 -14.04 -20.30 -0.43
N VAL A 238 -13.38 -19.14 -0.34
CA VAL A 238 -12.58 -18.74 0.81
C VAL A 238 -13.30 -17.60 1.51
N HIS A 239 -13.64 -17.79 2.78
CA HIS A 239 -14.36 -16.77 3.55
C HIS A 239 -13.38 -15.89 4.33
N VAL A 240 -13.71 -14.61 4.44
CA VAL A 240 -12.97 -13.61 5.22
C VAL A 240 -13.93 -12.89 6.14
N THR A 241 -13.56 -12.81 7.41
CA THR A 241 -14.23 -11.97 8.40
C THR A 241 -13.31 -10.82 8.78
N ALA A 242 -13.72 -9.57 8.48
CA ALA A 242 -12.85 -8.42 8.64
C ALA A 242 -13.59 -7.20 9.21
N VAL A 243 -13.02 -6.59 10.26
CA VAL A 243 -13.51 -5.32 10.81
C VAL A 243 -12.99 -4.15 9.98
N LEU A 244 -13.88 -3.24 9.61
CA LEU A 244 -13.52 -2.00 8.93
C LEU A 244 -12.61 -1.16 9.83
N VAL A 245 -11.48 -0.74 9.29
CA VAL A 245 -10.56 0.17 9.99
C VAL A 245 -10.86 1.58 9.48
N GLN A 246 -11.53 2.36 10.31
CA GLN A 246 -11.79 3.77 10.06
C GLN A 246 -11.83 4.48 11.42
N TYR A 247 -11.07 5.57 11.55
CA TYR A 247 -11.02 6.30 12.81
C TYR A 247 -10.73 7.78 12.57
N LYS A 248 -11.22 8.63 13.48
CA LYS A 248 -10.89 10.05 13.51
C LYS A 248 -9.55 10.23 14.21
N THR A 249 -8.60 10.93 13.59
CA THR A 249 -7.30 11.25 14.17
C THR A 249 -7.45 12.40 15.18
N PRO A 250 -6.45 12.63 16.06
CA PRO A 250 -6.42 13.81 16.93
C PRO A 250 -6.43 15.14 16.15
N THR A 251 -6.04 15.14 14.88
CA THR A 251 -6.08 16.31 14.00
C THR A 251 -7.45 16.53 13.34
N GLY A 252 -8.45 15.70 13.67
CA GLY A 252 -9.81 15.79 13.16
C GLY A 252 -10.03 15.14 11.79
N ARG A 253 -8.99 14.60 11.16
CA ARG A 253 -9.07 13.89 9.88
C ARG A 253 -9.61 12.47 10.07
N ILE A 254 -10.09 11.84 8.99
CA ILE A 254 -10.51 10.44 9.01
C ILE A 254 -9.45 9.60 8.31
N ASN A 255 -8.82 8.69 9.06
CA ASN A 255 -7.93 7.68 8.51
C ASN A 255 -8.70 6.40 8.19
N ASN A 256 -8.38 5.85 7.03
CA ASN A 256 -9.00 4.66 6.47
C ASN A 256 -7.94 3.57 6.31
N GLY A 257 -8.22 2.36 6.79
CA GLY A 257 -7.38 1.21 6.52
C GLY A 257 -7.50 0.77 5.08
N VAL A 258 -6.39 0.71 4.36
CA VAL A 258 -6.35 0.46 2.91
C VAL A 258 -7.14 -0.80 2.52
N ALA A 259 -6.81 -1.95 3.10
CA ALA A 259 -7.40 -3.23 2.69
C ALA A 259 -8.88 -3.37 3.08
N THR A 260 -9.27 -2.93 4.28
CA THR A 260 -10.64 -3.12 4.76
C THR A 260 -11.61 -2.14 4.09
N THR A 261 -11.19 -0.91 3.81
CA THR A 261 -11.98 0.03 2.99
C THR A 261 -12.04 -0.39 1.52
N TYR A 262 -10.94 -0.92 0.96
CA TYR A 262 -10.94 -1.53 -0.37
C TYR A 262 -11.96 -2.66 -0.48
N LEU A 263 -11.92 -3.62 0.45
CA LEU A 263 -12.87 -4.73 0.49
C LEU A 263 -14.30 -4.27 0.74
N LYS A 264 -14.53 -3.25 1.58
CA LYS A 264 -15.88 -2.70 1.84
C LYS A 264 -16.55 -2.17 0.57
N LYS A 265 -15.76 -1.58 -0.35
CA LYS A 265 -16.22 -1.00 -1.62
C LYS A 265 -16.56 -2.04 -2.69
N LYS A 266 -16.06 -3.27 -2.59
CA LYS A 266 -16.30 -4.34 -3.59
C LYS A 266 -17.64 -5.03 -3.32
N LYS A 267 -18.73 -4.62 -3.99
CA LYS A 267 -20.06 -5.21 -3.78
C LYS A 267 -20.41 -6.21 -4.88
N PRO A 268 -20.89 -7.43 -4.53
CA PRO A 268 -21.37 -8.38 -5.53
C PRO A 268 -22.38 -7.72 -6.48
N GLY A 269 -22.17 -7.88 -7.78
CA GLY A 269 -22.98 -7.25 -8.83
C GLY A 269 -22.34 -6.03 -9.50
N ASP A 270 -21.29 -5.43 -8.91
CA ASP A 270 -20.51 -4.38 -9.58
C ASP A 270 -19.67 -4.94 -10.75
N GLU A 271 -19.27 -4.09 -11.69
CA GLU A 271 -18.45 -4.50 -12.84
C GLU A 271 -17.06 -5.03 -12.43
N ASP A 272 -16.48 -4.46 -11.35
CA ASP A 272 -15.17 -4.85 -10.83
C ASP A 272 -15.24 -5.31 -9.37
N VAL A 273 -15.61 -6.58 -9.17
CA VAL A 273 -15.68 -7.25 -7.86
C VAL A 273 -14.49 -8.16 -7.57
N ARG A 274 -13.47 -8.18 -8.43
CA ARG A 274 -12.34 -9.10 -8.29
C ARG A 274 -11.26 -8.50 -7.39
N VAL A 275 -10.61 -9.37 -6.62
CA VAL A 275 -9.48 -9.00 -5.77
C VAL A 275 -8.31 -10.00 -5.95
N PRO A 276 -7.06 -9.53 -6.10
CA PRO A 276 -5.89 -10.38 -6.19
C PRO A 276 -5.56 -11.03 -4.85
N VAL A 277 -5.61 -12.37 -4.80
CA VAL A 277 -5.39 -13.16 -3.59
C VAL A 277 -4.41 -14.31 -3.77
N PHE A 278 -3.83 -14.77 -2.67
CA PHE A 278 -3.13 -16.05 -2.58
C PHE A 278 -3.30 -16.66 -1.19
N ILE A 279 -3.10 -17.98 -1.09
CA ILE A 279 -3.19 -18.71 0.18
C ILE A 279 -1.81 -18.84 0.81
N ARG A 280 -1.70 -18.51 2.10
CA ARG A 280 -0.52 -18.80 2.93
C ARG A 280 -0.86 -19.90 3.92
N LYS A 281 -0.20 -21.05 3.74
CA LYS A 281 -0.31 -22.19 4.66
C LYS A 281 0.16 -21.80 6.07
N SER A 282 -0.54 -22.29 7.08
CA SER A 282 -0.20 -22.11 8.50
C SER A 282 -0.06 -23.47 9.20
N GLN A 283 0.45 -23.44 10.43
CA GLN A 283 0.51 -24.62 11.31
C GLN A 283 -0.73 -24.76 12.21
N PHE A 284 -1.64 -23.77 12.19
CA PHE A 284 -2.89 -23.82 12.92
C PHE A 284 -3.83 -24.79 12.22
N ARG A 285 -4.11 -25.93 12.86
CA ARG A 285 -4.90 -27.04 12.32
C ARG A 285 -5.77 -27.62 13.41
N LEU A 286 -6.90 -28.18 12.98
CA LEU A 286 -7.69 -29.05 13.85
C LEU A 286 -6.87 -30.30 14.23
N PRO A 287 -7.15 -30.90 15.40
CA PRO A 287 -6.63 -32.21 15.74
C PRO A 287 -6.93 -33.25 14.66
N THR A 288 -6.05 -34.25 14.51
CA THR A 288 -6.23 -35.34 13.53
C THR A 288 -7.43 -36.23 13.87
N LYS A 289 -7.76 -36.36 15.16
CA LYS A 289 -8.93 -37.11 15.64
C LYS A 289 -10.08 -36.15 15.92
N PRO A 290 -11.26 -36.33 15.30
CA PRO A 290 -12.43 -35.47 15.52
C PRO A 290 -12.95 -35.43 16.96
N GLU A 291 -12.59 -36.43 17.78
CA GLU A 291 -12.97 -36.56 19.18
C GLU A 291 -12.18 -35.62 20.11
N ILE A 292 -11.06 -35.07 19.64
CA ILE A 292 -10.22 -34.18 20.44
C ILE A 292 -10.74 -32.74 20.27
N PRO A 293 -11.10 -32.06 21.38
CA PRO A 293 -11.56 -30.67 21.36
C PRO A 293 -10.58 -29.68 20.73
#